data_AF-A0A1E1X4X1-F1
#
_entry.id   AF-A0A1E1X4X1-F1
#
_cell.length_a   1.000
_cell.length_b   1.000
_cell.length_c   1.000
_cell.angle_alpha   90.00
_cell.angle_beta   90.00
_cell.angle_gamma   90.00
#
_symmetry.space_group_name_H-M   'P 1'
#
loop_
_entity.id
_entity.type
_entity.pdbx_description
1 polymer ?
#
loop_
_entity_poly.entity_id
_entity_poly.type
_entity_poly.pdbx_seq_one_letter_code
_entity_poly.pdbx_strand_id
1 'polypeptide(L)'
;QRNSYLRNLKTTVVACNPIVEGSAYGGYEIIFDDTVLFPEGGGQPDDRGLVGDAPVLRVFRKDGKAVHVVQSPIAVGTEVEMKVDWNRRYDHMQQHSGQHLITAVAEKEFGFITTSWSLGEDVSFIELDAPKGVKAEDVQKLESLVNEKISQCLPLTVSLYEPGSEELKAVRTRLKLPDGEGDVIRVVSIEGVDSNTCCGTHVSNLSHLQMIKLIYTEKGKQGKTNLYFLVGNRILNYVDKAVRREKAITSLLKCGPDDHVSLIEKLNKSLKMANKNLLSILRDLAVAEAKLLKQQEPLPAFHTFHRREADAEFMAIFANELADKRVLLFLTCGDERGCGQFLISGPENIISAVGPKVCELLDGKGFLKHGKFQGKANALSKRNKVEDLLKETMTFDNKLVADKA
;
A
#
# COMPACT_ATOMS: atom_id res chain seq x y z
N GLN A 1 12.68 -26.52 -21.46
CA GLN A 1 13.01 -25.27 -22.19
C GLN A 1 14.43 -25.31 -22.75
N ARG A 2 14.60 -25.67 -24.03
CA ARG A 2 15.92 -25.72 -24.70
C ARG A 2 16.42 -24.34 -25.16
N ASN A 3 15.51 -23.52 -25.69
CA ASN A 3 15.80 -22.15 -26.15
C ASN A 3 14.76 -21.18 -25.58
N SER A 4 15.16 -20.29 -24.67
CA SER A 4 14.25 -19.29 -24.06
C SER A 4 13.76 -18.23 -25.07
N TYR A 5 14.50 -18.02 -26.17
CA TYR A 5 14.22 -17.00 -27.19
C TYR A 5 13.36 -17.51 -28.35
N LEU A 6 13.08 -18.81 -28.41
CA LEU A 6 12.13 -19.33 -29.39
C LEU A 6 10.74 -18.75 -29.07
N ARG A 7 10.17 -18.04 -30.04
CA ARG A 7 8.87 -17.33 -29.87
C ARG A 7 7.70 -18.07 -30.49
N ASN A 8 7.97 -18.88 -31.51
CA ASN A 8 6.95 -19.63 -32.23
C ASN A 8 7.40 -21.08 -32.41
N LEU A 9 6.44 -22.00 -32.42
CA LEU A 9 6.68 -23.43 -32.65
C LEU A 9 5.48 -24.05 -33.35
N LYS A 10 5.72 -24.79 -34.42
CA LYS A 10 4.70 -25.68 -35.00
C LYS A 10 4.67 -26.99 -34.23
N THR A 11 3.48 -27.45 -33.86
CA THR A 11 3.28 -28.69 -33.11
C THR A 11 1.90 -29.29 -33.38
N THR A 12 1.66 -30.50 -32.92
CA THR A 12 0.42 -31.25 -33.15
C THR A 12 -0.31 -31.48 -31.83
N VAL A 13 -1.64 -31.38 -31.86
CA VAL A 13 -2.50 -31.71 -30.71
C VAL A 13 -2.46 -33.21 -30.42
N VAL A 14 -2.05 -33.58 -29.21
CA VAL A 14 -1.99 -34.98 -28.74
C VAL A 14 -3.23 -35.35 -27.93
N ALA A 15 -3.75 -34.42 -27.13
CA ALA A 15 -4.98 -34.63 -26.36
C ALA A 15 -5.75 -33.32 -26.18
N CYS A 16 -7.07 -33.39 -26.18
CA CYS A 16 -7.97 -32.27 -25.88
C CYS A 16 -9.12 -32.80 -25.01
N ASN A 17 -9.14 -32.39 -23.75
CA ASN A 17 -10.12 -32.85 -22.77
C ASN A 17 -10.93 -31.66 -22.24
N PRO A 18 -12.26 -31.75 -22.15
CA PRO A 18 -13.06 -30.71 -21.52
C PRO A 18 -12.72 -30.60 -20.03
N ILE A 19 -12.66 -29.38 -19.52
CA ILE A 19 -12.51 -29.13 -18.09
C ILE A 19 -13.89 -29.33 -17.42
N VAL A 20 -13.97 -30.30 -16.52
CA VAL A 20 -15.20 -30.61 -15.77
C VAL A 20 -15.41 -29.55 -14.66
N GLU A 21 -16.67 -29.26 -14.32
CA GLU A 21 -17.09 -28.21 -13.37
C GLU A 21 -16.29 -28.22 -12.05
N GLY A 22 -15.83 -27.04 -11.61
CA GLY A 22 -15.09 -26.82 -10.35
C GLY A 22 -13.71 -26.14 -10.52
N SER A 23 -13.20 -26.10 -11.74
CA SER A 23 -12.03 -25.29 -12.11
C SER A 23 -12.42 -23.80 -12.24
N ALA A 24 -11.56 -22.88 -11.78
CA ALA A 24 -11.76 -21.42 -11.94
C ALA A 24 -11.83 -20.97 -13.41
N TYR A 25 -11.47 -21.85 -14.34
CA TYR A 25 -11.49 -21.63 -15.78
C TYR A 25 -12.38 -22.70 -16.44
N GLY A 26 -13.40 -22.27 -17.19
CA GLY A 26 -14.05 -23.14 -18.17
C GLY A 26 -13.12 -23.40 -19.38
N GLY A 27 -13.43 -24.37 -20.22
CA GLY A 27 -12.71 -24.64 -21.47
C GLY A 27 -12.12 -26.04 -21.55
N TYR A 28 -10.93 -26.16 -22.13
CA TYR A 28 -10.29 -27.43 -22.47
C TYR A 28 -8.83 -27.47 -22.02
N GLU A 29 -8.42 -28.61 -21.46
CA GLU A 29 -7.02 -28.98 -21.23
C GLU A 29 -6.46 -29.63 -22.50
N ILE A 30 -5.46 -28.99 -23.10
CA ILE A 30 -4.82 -29.46 -24.33
C ILE A 30 -3.34 -29.80 -24.08
N ILE A 31 -2.94 -30.97 -24.56
CA ILE A 31 -1.55 -31.42 -24.59
C ILE A 31 -1.11 -31.46 -26.04
N PHE A 32 0.07 -30.93 -26.30
CA PHE A 32 0.71 -30.93 -27.61
C PHE A 32 1.96 -31.82 -27.58
N ASP A 33 2.43 -32.20 -28.76
CA ASP A 33 3.63 -33.04 -28.92
C ASP A 33 4.89 -32.35 -28.39
N ASP A 34 5.00 -31.04 -28.63
CA ASP A 34 6.02 -30.17 -28.06
C ASP A 34 5.40 -28.79 -27.75
N THR A 35 6.04 -28.00 -26.90
CA THR A 35 5.55 -26.65 -26.57
C THR A 35 6.68 -25.65 -26.40
N VAL A 36 6.42 -24.45 -26.92
CA VAL A 36 7.28 -23.28 -26.67
C VAL A 36 6.85 -22.53 -25.42
N LEU A 37 5.63 -22.74 -24.91
CA LEU A 37 5.09 -22.05 -23.74
C LEU A 37 5.57 -22.73 -22.46
N PHE A 38 6.22 -21.97 -21.58
CA PHE A 38 6.72 -22.47 -20.31
C PHE A 38 5.56 -22.73 -19.36
N PRO A 39 5.37 -23.97 -18.88
CA PRO A 39 4.45 -24.24 -17.78
C PRO A 39 5.02 -23.66 -16.48
N GLU A 40 4.15 -23.27 -15.55
CA GLU A 40 4.58 -22.81 -14.22
C GLU A 40 5.61 -23.77 -13.60
N GLY A 41 6.64 -23.22 -12.96
CA GLY A 41 7.70 -24.08 -12.42
C GLY A 41 8.86 -23.35 -11.76
N GLY A 42 9.35 -23.94 -10.66
CA GLY A 42 10.51 -23.42 -9.94
C GLY A 42 10.29 -22.09 -9.24
N GLY A 43 9.05 -21.56 -9.20
CA GLY A 43 8.71 -20.22 -8.69
C GLY A 43 8.45 -19.19 -9.80
N GLN A 44 8.75 -19.52 -11.06
CA GLN A 44 8.43 -18.66 -12.20
C GLN A 44 6.97 -18.89 -12.66
N PRO A 45 6.19 -17.82 -12.87
CA PRO A 45 4.86 -17.92 -13.45
C PRO A 45 4.90 -18.47 -14.88
N ASP A 46 3.78 -19.05 -15.29
CA ASP A 46 3.61 -19.61 -16.63
C ASP A 46 3.54 -18.54 -17.72
N ASP A 47 3.83 -18.97 -18.94
CA ASP A 47 3.64 -18.12 -20.12
C ASP A 47 2.19 -18.00 -20.54
N ARG A 48 1.95 -16.96 -21.33
CA ARG A 48 0.72 -16.75 -22.09
C ARG A 48 1.08 -16.74 -23.57
N GLY A 49 0.07 -16.82 -24.43
CA GLY A 49 0.29 -16.85 -25.85
C GLY A 49 -0.94 -17.30 -26.61
N LEU A 50 -0.70 -17.74 -27.83
CA LEU A 50 -1.71 -18.25 -28.75
C LEU A 50 -1.34 -19.67 -29.21
N VAL A 51 -2.37 -20.46 -29.50
CA VAL A 51 -2.29 -21.69 -30.29
C VAL A 51 -3.22 -21.51 -31.49
N GLY A 52 -2.65 -21.36 -32.70
CA GLY A 52 -3.40 -20.80 -33.82
C GLY A 52 -3.88 -19.40 -33.46
N ASP A 53 -5.20 -19.20 -33.47
CA ASP A 53 -5.85 -17.96 -33.05
C ASP A 53 -6.42 -18.01 -31.62
N ALA A 54 -6.33 -19.16 -30.94
CA ALA A 54 -6.91 -19.36 -29.62
C ALA A 54 -5.98 -18.87 -28.49
N PRO A 55 -6.44 -17.98 -27.59
CA PRO A 55 -5.65 -17.57 -26.42
C PRO A 55 -5.44 -18.70 -25.43
N VAL A 56 -4.19 -18.85 -24.98
CA VAL A 56 -3.82 -19.76 -23.90
C VAL A 56 -3.94 -19.02 -22.57
N LEU A 57 -4.90 -19.47 -21.75
CA LEU A 57 -5.24 -18.84 -20.47
C LEU A 57 -4.30 -19.25 -19.34
N ARG A 58 -3.77 -20.49 -19.40
CA ARG A 58 -2.87 -21.06 -18.40
C ARG A 58 -2.03 -22.17 -19.01
N VAL A 59 -0.81 -22.35 -18.52
CA VAL A 59 0.03 -23.50 -18.81
C VAL A 59 0.61 -24.06 -17.50
N PHE A 60 0.33 -25.32 -17.21
CA PHE A 60 0.80 -25.96 -15.97
C PHE A 60 1.32 -27.37 -16.22
N ARG A 61 2.04 -27.93 -15.26
CA ARG A 61 2.56 -29.31 -15.35
C ARG A 61 1.57 -30.29 -14.74
N LYS A 62 1.28 -31.36 -15.47
CA LYS A 62 0.49 -32.52 -15.00
C LYS A 62 1.12 -33.78 -15.58
N ASP A 63 1.50 -34.72 -14.72
CA ASP A 63 2.11 -36.00 -15.09
C ASP A 63 3.31 -35.86 -16.04
N GLY A 64 4.20 -34.90 -15.75
CA GLY A 64 5.40 -34.62 -16.56
C GLY A 64 5.14 -33.87 -17.87
N LYS A 65 3.88 -33.60 -18.22
CA LYS A 65 3.48 -32.92 -19.46
C LYS A 65 3.06 -31.48 -19.21
N ALA A 66 3.25 -30.62 -20.21
CA ALA A 66 2.70 -29.27 -20.21
C ALA A 66 1.24 -29.32 -20.70
N VAL A 67 0.32 -28.90 -19.83
CA VAL A 67 -1.11 -28.80 -20.10
C VAL A 67 -1.47 -27.34 -20.32
N HIS A 68 -2.17 -27.07 -21.42
CA HIS A 68 -2.55 -25.73 -21.84
C HIS A 68 -4.07 -25.58 -21.71
N VAL A 69 -4.51 -24.52 -21.05
CA VAL A 69 -5.93 -24.20 -20.90
C VAL A 69 -6.33 -23.21 -21.99
N VAL A 70 -7.31 -23.60 -22.81
CA VAL A 70 -7.90 -22.75 -23.86
C VAL A 70 -9.43 -22.79 -23.77
N GLN A 71 -10.11 -21.79 -24.32
CA GLN A 71 -11.58 -21.70 -24.24
C GLN A 71 -12.31 -22.63 -25.22
N SER A 72 -11.72 -22.91 -26.37
CA SER A 72 -12.34 -23.71 -27.45
C SER A 72 -11.54 -24.99 -27.70
N PRO A 73 -12.20 -26.10 -28.07
CA PRO A 73 -11.51 -27.35 -28.33
C PRO A 73 -10.70 -27.25 -29.63
N ILE A 74 -9.59 -27.99 -29.68
CA ILE A 74 -8.81 -28.19 -30.91
C ILE A 74 -8.75 -29.70 -31.14
N ALA A 75 -9.10 -30.15 -32.34
CA ALA A 75 -9.16 -31.57 -32.66
C ALA A 75 -7.79 -32.24 -32.53
N VAL A 76 -7.76 -33.43 -31.94
CA VAL A 76 -6.54 -34.26 -31.84
C VAL A 76 -6.01 -34.56 -33.24
N GLY A 77 -4.68 -34.48 -33.42
CA GLY A 77 -4.01 -34.63 -34.71
C GLY A 77 -3.91 -33.34 -35.53
N THR A 78 -4.51 -32.23 -35.08
CA THR A 78 -4.39 -30.94 -35.78
C THR A 78 -2.99 -30.35 -35.59
N GLU A 79 -2.33 -29.95 -36.69
CA GLU A 79 -1.11 -29.11 -36.64
C GLU A 79 -1.51 -27.65 -36.36
N VAL A 80 -0.83 -27.03 -35.42
CA VAL A 80 -1.06 -25.65 -35.00
C VAL A 80 0.27 -24.91 -34.83
N GLU A 81 0.26 -23.59 -35.00
CA GLU A 81 1.37 -22.71 -34.64
C GLU A 81 1.13 -22.14 -33.24
N MET A 82 2.06 -22.38 -32.32
CA MET A 82 2.10 -21.71 -31.02
C MET A 82 2.88 -20.43 -31.11
N LYS A 83 2.40 -19.37 -30.45
CA LYS A 83 3.09 -18.07 -30.32
C LYS A 83 3.13 -17.64 -28.87
N VAL A 84 4.32 -17.33 -28.37
CA VAL A 84 4.52 -16.82 -27.01
C VAL A 84 4.14 -15.34 -26.94
N ASP A 85 3.46 -14.93 -25.86
CA ASP A 85 3.46 -13.52 -25.46
C ASP A 85 4.87 -13.12 -25.05
N TRP A 86 5.60 -12.55 -26.02
CA TRP A 86 7.01 -12.25 -25.85
C TRP A 86 7.28 -11.23 -24.73
N ASN A 87 6.38 -10.27 -24.52
CA ASN A 87 6.58 -9.24 -23.49
C ASN A 87 6.54 -9.89 -22.10
N ARG A 88 5.56 -10.76 -21.86
CA ARG A 88 5.47 -11.53 -20.62
C ARG A 88 6.67 -12.46 -20.44
N ARG A 89 7.02 -13.25 -21.47
CA ARG A 89 8.16 -14.17 -21.43
C ARG A 89 9.45 -13.43 -21.09
N TYR A 90 9.72 -12.34 -21.79
CA TYR A 90 10.96 -11.60 -21.64
C TYR A 90 11.03 -10.90 -20.28
N ASP A 91 9.91 -10.37 -19.77
CA ASP A 91 9.83 -9.88 -18.39
C ASP A 91 10.19 -10.98 -17.38
N HIS A 92 9.57 -12.17 -17.47
CA HIS A 92 9.89 -13.28 -16.58
C HIS A 92 11.34 -13.73 -16.69
N MET A 93 11.92 -13.78 -17.90
CA MET A 93 13.34 -14.04 -18.11
C MET A 93 14.23 -13.02 -17.39
N GLN A 94 13.87 -11.73 -17.44
CA GLN A 94 14.59 -10.66 -16.73
C GLN A 94 14.49 -10.84 -15.21
N GLN A 95 13.27 -11.01 -14.68
CA GLN A 95 13.09 -11.13 -13.23
C GLN A 95 13.79 -12.38 -12.67
N HIS A 96 13.70 -13.51 -13.38
CA HIS A 96 14.30 -14.76 -12.92
C HIS A 96 15.83 -14.71 -12.99
N SER A 97 16.42 -14.29 -14.10
CA SER A 97 17.88 -14.13 -14.18
C SER A 97 18.40 -13.07 -13.19
N GLY A 98 17.64 -11.98 -12.97
CA GLY A 98 17.98 -11.00 -11.95
C GLY A 98 17.94 -11.58 -10.53
N GLN A 99 16.96 -12.46 -10.23
CA GLN A 99 16.92 -13.19 -8.97
C GLN A 99 18.19 -14.02 -8.76
N HIS A 100 18.62 -14.81 -9.75
CA HIS A 100 19.84 -15.62 -9.64
C HIS A 100 21.07 -14.76 -9.37
N LEU A 101 21.20 -13.64 -10.11
CA LEU A 101 22.32 -12.73 -9.94
C LEU A 101 22.34 -12.09 -8.54
N ILE A 102 21.21 -11.58 -8.06
CA ILE A 102 21.12 -11.00 -6.71
C ILE A 102 21.46 -12.05 -5.66
N THR A 103 20.88 -13.24 -5.77
CA THR A 103 21.09 -14.35 -4.82
C THR A 103 22.55 -14.82 -4.81
N ALA A 104 23.24 -14.85 -5.95
CA ALA A 104 24.66 -15.19 -6.00
C ALA A 104 25.54 -14.14 -5.32
N VAL A 105 25.34 -12.85 -5.64
CA VAL A 105 26.15 -11.76 -5.08
C VAL A 105 25.86 -11.56 -3.59
N ALA A 106 24.59 -11.65 -3.17
CA ALA A 106 24.20 -11.52 -1.77
C ALA A 106 24.83 -12.59 -0.88
N GLU A 107 24.85 -13.84 -1.34
CA GLU A 107 25.47 -14.95 -0.63
C GLU A 107 27.00 -14.79 -0.57
N LYS A 108 27.64 -14.50 -1.71
CA LYS A 108 29.10 -14.40 -1.79
C LYS A 108 29.69 -13.23 -1.01
N GLU A 109 29.08 -12.06 -1.12
CA GLU A 109 29.67 -10.81 -0.59
C GLU A 109 29.21 -10.49 0.84
N PHE A 110 28.06 -11.00 1.25
CA PHE A 110 27.44 -10.67 2.54
C PHE A 110 27.07 -11.90 3.39
N GLY A 111 27.13 -13.11 2.83
CA GLY A 111 26.68 -14.32 3.51
C GLY A 111 25.15 -14.38 3.67
N PHE A 112 24.39 -13.62 2.87
CA PHE A 112 22.94 -13.62 2.93
C PHE A 112 22.37 -14.82 2.17
N ILE A 113 21.86 -15.81 2.89
CA ILE A 113 21.40 -17.06 2.29
C ILE A 113 19.97 -16.90 1.78
N THR A 114 19.74 -17.19 0.49
CA THR A 114 18.38 -17.18 -0.06
C THR A 114 17.62 -18.42 0.38
N THR A 115 16.49 -18.22 1.07
CA THR A 115 15.66 -19.32 1.56
C THR A 115 14.38 -19.52 0.74
N SER A 116 13.79 -18.43 0.25
CA SER A 116 12.66 -18.46 -0.68
C SER A 116 12.68 -17.21 -1.58
N TRP A 117 11.84 -17.19 -2.59
CA TRP A 117 11.68 -16.05 -3.48
C TRP A 117 10.33 -16.13 -4.20
N SER A 118 9.89 -15.01 -4.76
CA SER A 118 8.68 -14.91 -5.58
C SER A 118 8.89 -13.92 -6.72
N LEU A 119 8.47 -14.30 -7.93
CA LEU A 119 8.42 -13.41 -9.09
C LEU A 119 6.98 -12.92 -9.25
N GLY A 120 6.62 -11.89 -8.49
CA GLY A 120 5.29 -11.29 -8.54
C GLY A 120 5.05 -10.55 -9.86
N GLU A 121 3.80 -10.13 -10.09
CA GLU A 121 3.41 -9.44 -11.32
C GLU A 121 4.06 -8.06 -11.45
N ASP A 122 3.98 -7.24 -10.40
CA ASP A 122 4.60 -5.90 -10.38
C ASP A 122 6.00 -5.91 -9.75
N VAL A 123 6.15 -6.57 -8.61
CA VAL A 123 7.38 -6.59 -7.82
C VAL A 123 7.75 -8.02 -7.44
N SER A 124 9.05 -8.31 -7.44
CA SER A 124 9.61 -9.59 -7.03
C SER A 124 10.34 -9.45 -5.70
N PHE A 125 10.49 -10.55 -4.96
CA PHE A 125 11.29 -10.54 -3.73
C PHE A 125 12.13 -11.80 -3.56
N ILE A 126 13.22 -11.65 -2.80
CA ILE A 126 14.07 -12.74 -2.29
C ILE A 126 14.01 -12.70 -0.77
N GLU A 127 13.69 -13.82 -0.12
CA GLU A 127 13.76 -13.97 1.33
C GLU A 127 15.16 -14.42 1.75
N LEU A 128 15.87 -13.53 2.43
CA LEU A 128 17.22 -13.70 2.90
C LEU A 128 17.23 -14.09 4.38
N ASP A 129 17.93 -15.19 4.67
CA ASP A 129 18.40 -15.49 6.01
C ASP A 129 19.71 -14.75 6.25
N ALA A 130 19.61 -13.71 7.08
CA ALA A 130 20.70 -12.83 7.46
C ALA A 130 20.61 -12.59 8.98
N PRO A 131 21.21 -13.45 9.81
CA PRO A 131 21.05 -13.39 11.27
C PRO A 131 21.50 -12.06 11.90
N LYS A 132 22.41 -11.35 11.23
CA LYS A 132 22.91 -10.02 11.65
C LYS A 132 22.02 -8.86 11.17
N GLY A 133 20.92 -9.16 10.48
CA GLY A 133 20.07 -8.20 9.78
C GLY A 133 20.68 -7.74 8.44
N VAL A 134 19.85 -7.14 7.60
CA VAL A 134 20.26 -6.52 6.33
C VAL A 134 20.24 -5.00 6.52
N LYS A 135 21.40 -4.33 6.50
CA LYS A 135 21.48 -2.88 6.68
C LYS A 135 21.22 -2.16 5.35
N ALA A 136 20.80 -0.90 5.42
CA ALA A 136 20.58 -0.08 4.23
C ALA A 136 21.86 0.07 3.36
N GLU A 137 23.02 0.20 4.01
CA GLU A 137 24.33 0.26 3.33
C GLU A 137 24.65 -1.06 2.58
N ASP A 138 24.31 -2.22 3.17
CA ASP A 138 24.50 -3.52 2.52
C ASP A 138 23.63 -3.63 1.27
N VAL A 139 22.39 -3.16 1.32
CA VAL A 139 21.47 -3.13 0.16
C VAL A 139 22.04 -2.25 -0.95
N GLN A 140 22.54 -1.05 -0.63
CA GLN A 140 23.12 -0.15 -1.63
C GLN A 140 24.38 -0.75 -2.28
N LYS A 141 25.25 -1.38 -1.47
CA LYS A 141 26.45 -2.05 -1.98
C LYS A 141 26.09 -3.26 -2.84
N LEU A 142 25.12 -4.07 -2.41
CA LEU A 142 24.61 -5.21 -3.19
C LEU A 142 24.04 -4.75 -4.53
N GLU A 143 23.20 -3.72 -4.56
CA GLU A 143 22.65 -3.15 -5.79
C GLU A 143 23.75 -2.71 -6.76
N SER A 144 24.78 -2.04 -6.24
CA SER A 144 25.91 -1.54 -7.04
C SER A 144 26.70 -2.70 -7.66
N LEU A 145 27.06 -3.71 -6.87
CA LEU A 145 27.81 -4.88 -7.34
C LEU A 145 27.03 -5.70 -8.37
N VAL A 146 25.72 -5.86 -8.16
CA VAL A 146 24.83 -6.55 -9.11
C VAL A 146 24.77 -5.81 -10.45
N ASN A 147 24.60 -4.48 -10.43
CA ASN A 147 24.59 -3.69 -11.66
C ASN A 147 25.97 -3.62 -12.35
N GLU A 148 27.07 -3.68 -11.58
CA GLU A 148 28.41 -3.80 -12.15
C GLU A 148 28.53 -5.09 -12.98
N LYS A 149 28.05 -6.23 -12.46
CA LYS A 149 28.02 -7.50 -13.21
C LYS A 149 27.15 -7.43 -14.47
N ILE A 150 26.03 -6.70 -14.43
CA ILE A 150 25.22 -6.43 -15.62
C ILE A 150 26.01 -5.65 -16.67
N SER A 151 26.73 -4.61 -16.25
CA SER A 151 27.54 -3.77 -17.14
C SER A 151 28.71 -4.52 -17.80
N GLN A 152 29.20 -5.59 -17.15
CA GLN A 152 30.22 -6.49 -17.69
C GLN A 152 29.69 -7.38 -18.84
N CYS A 153 28.38 -7.35 -19.12
CA CYS A 153 27.75 -8.11 -20.19
C CYS A 153 28.06 -9.61 -20.12
N LEU A 154 28.05 -10.19 -18.90
CA LEU A 154 28.44 -11.59 -18.71
C LEU A 154 27.43 -12.54 -19.41
N PRO A 155 27.90 -13.55 -20.15
CA PRO A 155 27.06 -14.61 -20.68
C PRO A 155 26.32 -15.39 -19.59
N LEU A 156 25.10 -15.81 -19.91
CA LEU A 156 24.32 -16.76 -19.14
C LEU A 156 24.01 -17.96 -20.02
N THR A 157 24.54 -19.12 -19.63
CA THR A 157 24.45 -20.37 -20.40
C THR A 157 23.58 -21.39 -19.67
N VAL A 158 23.04 -22.33 -20.46
CA VAL A 158 22.23 -23.43 -19.99
C VAL A 158 22.89 -24.72 -20.44
N SER A 159 23.19 -25.59 -19.49
CA SER A 159 23.79 -26.90 -19.72
C SER A 159 22.90 -28.00 -19.16
N LEU A 160 22.94 -29.18 -19.77
CA LEU A 160 22.28 -30.38 -19.30
C LEU A 160 23.35 -31.38 -18.89
N TYR A 161 23.21 -31.93 -17.69
CA TYR A 161 24.15 -32.89 -17.13
C TYR A 161 23.41 -34.15 -16.71
N GLU A 162 24.06 -35.29 -16.86
CA GLU A 162 23.57 -36.55 -16.31
C GLU A 162 23.67 -36.54 -14.78
N PRO A 163 22.75 -37.19 -14.05
CA PRO A 163 22.86 -37.28 -12.60
C PRO A 163 24.17 -37.98 -12.19
N GLY A 164 24.82 -37.46 -11.15
CA GLY A 164 26.12 -37.94 -10.67
C GLY A 164 27.34 -37.46 -11.47
N SER A 165 27.18 -36.65 -12.52
CA SER A 165 28.33 -36.07 -13.25
C SER A 165 29.20 -35.19 -12.34
N GLU A 166 30.51 -35.12 -12.63
CA GLU A 166 31.48 -34.34 -11.84
C GLU A 166 31.17 -32.84 -11.84
N GLU A 167 30.62 -32.32 -12.94
CA GLU A 167 30.26 -30.92 -13.11
C GLU A 167 29.20 -30.48 -12.08
N LEU A 168 28.34 -31.39 -11.62
CA LEU A 168 27.31 -31.08 -10.63
C LEU A 168 27.85 -30.87 -9.22
N LYS A 169 29.09 -31.29 -8.92
CA LYS A 169 29.68 -31.12 -7.58
C LYS A 169 29.91 -29.65 -7.21
N ALA A 170 30.14 -28.80 -8.21
CA ALA A 170 30.36 -27.36 -8.04
C ALA A 170 29.08 -26.53 -8.22
N VAL A 171 27.94 -27.16 -8.53
CA VAL A 171 26.68 -26.47 -8.80
C VAL A 171 25.91 -26.25 -7.50
N ARG A 172 25.52 -25.00 -7.25
CA ARG A 172 24.65 -24.65 -6.14
C ARG A 172 23.25 -25.24 -6.38
N THR A 173 22.76 -26.01 -5.42
CA THR A 173 21.42 -26.63 -5.50
C THR A 173 20.74 -26.58 -4.14
N ARG A 174 19.43 -26.30 -4.12
CA ARG A 174 18.61 -26.38 -2.91
C ARG A 174 18.05 -27.78 -2.66
N LEU A 175 18.03 -28.61 -3.70
CA LEU A 175 17.49 -29.97 -3.64
C LEU A 175 18.65 -30.96 -3.63
N LYS A 176 18.48 -32.06 -2.89
CA LYS A 176 19.37 -33.20 -3.00
C LYS A 176 19.27 -33.72 -4.43
N LEU A 177 20.38 -33.70 -5.15
CA LEU A 177 20.44 -34.25 -6.50
C LEU A 177 20.33 -35.78 -6.43
N PRO A 178 19.60 -36.42 -7.35
CA PRO A 178 19.56 -37.87 -7.43
C PRO A 178 20.95 -38.43 -7.78
N ASP A 179 21.32 -39.53 -7.13
CA ASP A 179 22.50 -40.32 -7.46
C ASP A 179 22.06 -41.45 -8.43
N GLY A 180 22.61 -41.51 -9.65
CA GLY A 180 22.34 -42.61 -10.60
C GLY A 180 21.36 -42.31 -11.73
N GLU A 181 20.43 -43.22 -12.02
CA GLU A 181 19.46 -43.10 -13.14
C GLU A 181 18.36 -42.07 -12.84
N GLY A 182 18.09 -41.16 -13.78
CA GLY A 182 17.08 -40.13 -13.66
C GLY A 182 17.09 -39.17 -14.86
N ASP A 183 16.18 -38.19 -14.86
CA ASP A 183 16.14 -37.16 -15.89
C ASP A 183 17.40 -36.26 -15.83
N VAL A 184 17.84 -35.78 -16.99
CA VAL A 184 18.96 -34.83 -17.10
C VAL A 184 18.73 -33.58 -16.25
N ILE A 185 19.76 -33.16 -15.54
CA ILE A 185 19.73 -32.01 -14.65
C ILE A 185 20.09 -30.75 -15.43
N ARG A 186 19.18 -29.78 -15.43
CA ARG A 186 19.39 -28.48 -16.06
C ARG A 186 20.09 -27.52 -15.11
N VAL A 187 21.24 -27.04 -15.55
CA VAL A 187 22.07 -26.07 -14.84
C VAL A 187 22.10 -24.77 -15.62
N VAL A 188 21.95 -23.67 -14.89
CA VAL A 188 22.04 -22.31 -15.40
C VAL A 188 23.28 -21.67 -14.81
N SER A 189 24.16 -21.18 -15.67
CA SER A 189 25.45 -20.64 -15.29
C SER A 189 25.58 -19.19 -15.73
N ILE A 190 25.89 -18.31 -14.80
CA ILE A 190 26.31 -16.94 -15.07
C ILE A 190 27.84 -16.95 -15.02
N GLU A 191 28.49 -16.66 -16.15
CA GLU A 191 29.94 -16.78 -16.28
C GLU A 191 30.69 -16.03 -15.16
N GLY A 192 31.56 -16.75 -14.45
CA GLY A 192 32.38 -16.19 -13.37
C GLY A 192 31.61 -15.73 -12.12
N VAL A 193 30.31 -16.02 -12.00
CA VAL A 193 29.47 -15.61 -10.87
C VAL A 193 28.90 -16.79 -10.11
N ASP A 194 28.06 -17.61 -10.75
CA ASP A 194 27.34 -18.71 -10.10
C ASP A 194 26.85 -19.74 -11.12
N SER A 195 26.65 -20.98 -10.65
CA SER A 195 25.97 -22.04 -11.40
C SER A 195 24.95 -22.71 -10.50
N ASN A 196 23.70 -22.76 -10.96
CA ASN A 196 22.58 -23.22 -10.15
C ASN A 196 21.62 -24.16 -10.91
N THR A 197 21.04 -25.13 -10.20
CA THR A 197 19.99 -25.99 -10.75
C THR A 197 18.68 -25.22 -10.92
N CYS A 198 18.26 -25.01 -12.16
CA CYS A 198 17.03 -24.27 -12.44
C CYS A 198 16.35 -24.74 -13.71
N CYS A 199 15.02 -24.81 -13.68
CA CYS A 199 14.20 -25.21 -14.81
C CYS A 199 13.54 -24.04 -15.56
N GLY A 200 13.70 -22.80 -15.07
CA GLY A 200 13.03 -21.62 -15.62
C GLY A 200 13.64 -21.05 -16.90
N THR A 201 13.01 -20.02 -17.43
CA THR A 201 13.50 -19.28 -18.60
C THR A 201 14.47 -18.19 -18.15
N HIS A 202 15.57 -18.03 -18.87
CA HIS A 202 16.61 -17.05 -18.55
C HIS A 202 17.02 -16.26 -19.78
N VAL A 203 17.47 -15.03 -19.55
CA VAL A 203 18.22 -14.27 -20.57
C VAL A 203 19.54 -14.98 -20.89
N SER A 204 20.15 -14.69 -22.04
CA SER A 204 21.41 -15.32 -22.48
C SER A 204 22.63 -14.49 -22.13
N ASN A 205 22.42 -13.27 -21.65
CA ASN A 205 23.45 -12.32 -21.27
C ASN A 205 22.90 -11.36 -20.22
N LEU A 206 23.72 -10.98 -19.23
CA LEU A 206 23.28 -10.09 -18.16
C LEU A 206 22.91 -8.68 -18.66
N SER A 207 23.47 -8.22 -19.79
CA SER A 207 23.10 -6.92 -20.39
C SER A 207 21.61 -6.83 -20.74
N HIS A 208 20.95 -7.97 -20.99
CA HIS A 208 19.51 -8.02 -21.25
C HIS A 208 18.66 -7.68 -20.01
N LEU A 209 19.24 -7.73 -18.81
CA LEU A 209 18.59 -7.26 -17.59
C LEU A 209 18.49 -5.72 -17.56
N GLN A 210 19.33 -5.02 -18.33
CA GLN A 210 19.49 -3.56 -18.38
C GLN A 210 19.95 -2.96 -17.04
N MET A 211 19.13 -3.10 -15.99
CA MET A 211 19.37 -2.61 -14.65
C MET A 211 18.60 -3.46 -13.65
N ILE A 212 19.08 -3.50 -12.41
CA ILE A 212 18.36 -3.98 -11.23
C ILE A 212 18.21 -2.85 -10.23
N LYS A 213 17.04 -2.75 -9.60
CA LYS A 213 16.78 -1.83 -8.49
C LYS A 213 16.25 -2.59 -7.29
N LEU A 214 16.89 -2.42 -6.13
CA LEU A 214 16.45 -2.91 -4.84
C LEU A 214 15.61 -1.82 -4.17
N ILE A 215 14.31 -2.06 -4.00
CA ILE A 215 13.34 -0.99 -3.68
C ILE A 215 13.26 -0.78 -2.17
N TYR A 216 13.00 -1.84 -1.41
CA TYR A 216 12.89 -1.79 0.04
C TYR A 216 13.05 -3.20 0.62
N THR A 217 13.15 -3.26 1.95
CA THR A 217 13.13 -4.51 2.71
C THR A 217 11.92 -4.56 3.63
N GLU A 218 11.39 -5.76 3.84
CA GLU A 218 10.36 -6.04 4.84
C GLU A 218 10.77 -7.21 5.74
N LYS A 219 10.14 -7.32 6.92
CA LYS A 219 10.34 -8.48 7.78
C LYS A 219 9.72 -9.72 7.13
N GLY A 220 10.55 -10.73 6.90
CA GLY A 220 10.14 -12.06 6.45
C GLY A 220 9.75 -12.99 7.61
N LYS A 221 9.60 -14.28 7.32
CA LYS A 221 9.23 -15.28 8.34
C LYS A 221 10.41 -15.60 9.25
N GLN A 222 10.17 -15.93 10.51
CA GLN A 222 11.20 -16.42 11.46
C GLN A 222 12.42 -15.48 11.58
N GLY A 223 12.23 -14.17 11.48
CA GLY A 223 13.31 -13.18 11.60
C GLY A 223 14.13 -12.95 10.32
N LYS A 224 13.73 -13.55 9.20
CA LYS A 224 14.33 -13.33 7.87
C LYS A 224 13.95 -11.96 7.29
N THR A 225 14.56 -11.60 6.17
CA THR A 225 14.32 -10.33 5.47
C THR A 225 13.86 -10.57 4.04
N ASN A 226 12.74 -9.99 3.64
CA ASN A 226 12.31 -9.96 2.24
C ASN A 226 12.92 -8.74 1.55
N LEU A 227 13.79 -8.97 0.58
CA LEU A 227 14.39 -7.95 -0.27
C LEU A 227 13.59 -7.83 -1.57
N TYR A 228 12.90 -6.71 -1.75
CA TYR A 228 12.08 -6.45 -2.95
C TYR A 228 12.91 -5.80 -4.06
N PHE A 229 12.73 -6.28 -5.28
CA PHE A 229 13.52 -5.83 -6.43
C PHE A 229 12.69 -5.73 -7.71
N LEU A 230 13.20 -4.91 -8.64
CA LEU A 230 12.73 -4.76 -10.01
C LEU A 230 13.90 -4.99 -10.98
N VAL A 231 13.61 -5.54 -12.14
CA VAL A 231 14.60 -5.77 -13.21
C VAL A 231 14.06 -5.27 -14.55
N GLY A 232 14.95 -4.70 -15.38
CA GLY A 232 14.67 -4.39 -16.78
C GLY A 232 13.46 -3.48 -16.99
N ASN A 233 12.52 -3.92 -17.83
CA ASN A 233 11.38 -3.09 -18.25
C ASN A 233 10.48 -2.65 -17.08
N ARG A 234 10.46 -3.39 -15.96
CA ARG A 234 9.72 -2.99 -14.77
C ARG A 234 10.28 -1.72 -14.13
N ILE A 235 11.59 -1.50 -14.22
CA ILE A 235 12.24 -0.27 -13.75
C ILE A 235 11.84 0.89 -14.65
N LEU A 236 11.81 0.71 -15.97
CA LEU A 236 11.37 1.76 -16.89
C LEU A 236 9.93 2.20 -16.59
N ASN A 237 9.03 1.24 -16.36
CA ASN A 237 7.64 1.53 -15.95
C ASN A 237 7.58 2.24 -14.59
N TYR A 238 8.42 1.85 -13.62
CA TYR A 238 8.50 2.50 -12.32
C TYR A 238 8.99 3.95 -12.43
N VAL A 239 10.04 4.20 -13.21
CA VAL A 239 10.63 5.52 -13.44
C VAL A 239 9.65 6.43 -14.15
N ASP A 240 8.94 5.96 -15.18
CA ASP A 240 7.89 6.75 -15.84
C ASP A 240 6.80 7.18 -14.85
N LYS A 241 6.30 6.25 -14.01
CA LYS A 241 5.35 6.57 -12.94
C LYS A 241 5.94 7.59 -11.94
N ALA A 242 7.21 7.47 -11.58
CA ALA A 242 7.88 8.38 -10.66
C ALA A 242 8.02 9.79 -11.24
N VAL A 243 8.50 9.91 -12.48
CA VAL A 243 8.65 11.19 -13.19
C VAL A 243 7.30 11.87 -13.39
N ARG A 244 6.22 11.12 -13.69
CA ARG A 244 4.87 11.68 -13.76
C ARG A 244 4.41 12.27 -12.42
N ARG A 245 4.66 11.58 -11.30
CA ARG A 245 4.37 12.10 -9.96
C ARG A 245 5.20 13.34 -9.64
N GLU A 246 6.49 13.32 -9.96
CA GLU A 246 7.39 14.45 -9.75
C GLU A 246 6.95 15.68 -10.54
N LYS A 247 6.60 15.53 -11.82
CA LYS A 247 6.04 16.61 -12.64
C LYS A 247 4.74 17.18 -12.06
N ALA A 248 3.88 16.33 -11.50
CA ALA A 248 2.66 16.79 -10.84
C ALA A 248 2.99 17.64 -9.60
N ILE A 249 3.97 17.24 -8.79
CA ILE A 249 4.44 18.00 -7.62
C ILE A 249 5.06 19.33 -8.05
N THR A 250 5.92 19.32 -9.08
CA THR A 250 6.48 20.53 -9.69
C THR A 250 5.39 21.51 -10.13
N SER A 251 4.31 21.02 -10.75
CA SER A 251 3.17 21.87 -11.15
C SER A 251 2.41 22.45 -9.95
N LEU A 252 2.28 21.71 -8.84
CA LEU A 252 1.58 22.16 -7.64
C LEU A 252 2.40 23.18 -6.84
N LEU A 253 3.71 22.93 -6.69
CA LEU A 253 4.61 23.78 -5.91
C LEU A 253 5.21 24.93 -6.71
N LYS A 254 5.16 24.86 -8.05
CA LYS A 254 5.76 25.82 -8.97
C LYS A 254 7.27 26.01 -8.72
N CYS A 255 8.00 24.91 -8.58
CA CYS A 255 9.44 24.89 -8.32
C CYS A 255 10.13 23.68 -8.99
N GLY A 256 11.45 23.67 -8.98
CA GLY A 256 12.22 22.51 -9.43
C GLY A 256 12.13 21.33 -8.45
N PRO A 257 12.43 20.08 -8.90
CA PRO A 257 12.41 18.89 -8.06
C PRO A 257 13.27 18.96 -6.80
N ASP A 258 14.45 19.56 -6.90
CA ASP A 258 15.40 19.70 -5.78
C ASP A 258 14.83 20.53 -4.62
N ASP A 259 13.86 21.41 -4.91
CA ASP A 259 13.24 22.28 -3.92
C ASP A 259 12.00 21.64 -3.24
N HIS A 260 11.47 20.53 -3.78
CA HIS A 260 10.19 19.94 -3.36
C HIS A 260 10.11 19.74 -1.84
N VAL A 261 11.12 19.09 -1.25
CA VAL A 261 11.14 18.78 0.19
C VAL A 261 11.15 20.08 1.00
N SER A 262 12.03 21.02 0.65
CA SER A 262 12.18 22.28 1.40
C SER A 262 10.91 23.14 1.38
N LEU A 263 10.19 23.17 0.25
CA LEU A 263 8.94 23.92 0.13
C LEU A 263 7.79 23.24 0.85
N ILE A 264 7.71 21.91 0.83
CA ILE A 264 6.72 21.16 1.62
C ILE A 264 6.94 21.41 3.12
N GLU A 265 8.19 21.42 3.59
CA GLU A 265 8.50 21.78 4.98
C GLU A 265 8.09 23.22 5.33
N LYS A 266 8.35 24.18 4.44
CA LYS A 266 7.91 25.58 4.61
C LYS A 266 6.39 25.69 4.65
N LEU A 267 5.68 25.03 3.74
CA LEU A 267 4.21 24.99 3.72
C LEU A 267 3.64 24.42 5.03
N ASN A 268 4.21 23.33 5.54
CA ASN A 268 3.81 22.73 6.82
C ASN A 268 4.05 23.69 8.00
N LYS A 269 5.18 24.42 8.01
CA LYS A 269 5.46 25.44 9.02
C LYS A 269 4.47 26.61 8.93
N SER A 270 4.17 27.10 7.74
CA SER A 270 3.19 28.16 7.51
C SER A 270 1.78 27.74 7.92
N LEU A 271 1.37 26.50 7.64
CA LEU A 271 0.07 25.97 8.06
C LEU A 271 -0.05 25.92 9.59
N LYS A 272 1.00 25.44 10.28
CA LYS A 272 1.03 25.45 11.75
C LYS A 272 0.94 26.86 12.33
N MET A 273 1.66 27.81 11.73
CA MET A 273 1.62 29.22 12.15
C MET A 273 0.24 29.85 11.91
N ALA A 274 -0.36 29.61 10.75
CA ALA A 274 -1.71 30.08 10.43
C ALA A 274 -2.75 29.54 11.42
N ASN A 275 -2.67 28.25 11.78
CA ASN A 275 -3.54 27.66 12.79
C ASN A 275 -3.34 28.29 14.19
N LYS A 276 -2.09 28.57 14.58
CA LYS A 276 -1.81 29.27 15.85
C LYS A 276 -2.40 30.68 15.86
N ASN A 277 -2.25 31.41 14.74
CA ASN A 277 -2.80 32.75 14.59
C ASN A 277 -4.33 32.73 14.62
N LEU A 278 -4.96 31.77 13.93
CA LEU A 278 -6.42 31.56 13.97
C LEU A 278 -6.90 31.38 15.41
N LEU A 279 -6.28 30.48 16.18
CA LEU A 279 -6.63 30.30 17.59
C LEU A 279 -6.43 31.57 18.40
N SER A 280 -5.36 32.34 18.16
CA SER A 280 -5.17 33.63 18.84
C SER A 280 -6.29 34.62 18.56
N ILE A 281 -6.67 34.79 17.30
CA ILE A 281 -7.76 35.69 16.90
C ILE A 281 -9.10 35.22 17.45
N LEU A 282 -9.33 33.91 17.51
CA LEU A 282 -10.53 33.35 18.14
C LEU A 282 -10.58 33.70 19.63
N ARG A 283 -9.46 33.66 20.36
CA ARG A 283 -9.43 34.12 21.77
C ARG A 283 -9.79 35.60 21.89
N ASP A 284 -9.23 36.46 21.04
CA ASP A 284 -9.54 37.90 21.04
C ASP A 284 -11.01 38.16 20.71
N LEU A 285 -11.56 37.40 19.74
CA LEU A 285 -12.99 37.45 19.39
C LEU A 285 -13.88 37.02 20.55
N ALA A 286 -13.52 35.97 21.29
CA ALA A 286 -14.27 35.54 22.47
C ALA A 286 -14.38 36.66 23.51
N VAL A 287 -13.29 37.41 23.73
CA VAL A 287 -13.28 38.56 24.65
C VAL A 287 -14.17 39.69 24.10
N ALA A 288 -14.05 40.01 22.82
CA ALA A 288 -14.82 41.08 22.20
C ALA A 288 -16.33 40.80 22.24
N GLU A 289 -16.76 39.61 21.85
CA GLU A 289 -18.16 39.20 21.85
C GLU A 289 -18.75 39.22 23.27
N ALA A 290 -17.99 38.77 24.28
CA ALA A 290 -18.45 38.81 25.67
C ALA A 290 -18.62 40.25 26.18
N LYS A 291 -17.72 41.17 25.78
CA LYS A 291 -17.84 42.60 26.10
C LYS A 291 -19.03 43.26 25.41
N LEU A 292 -19.30 42.92 24.16
CA LEU A 292 -20.48 43.41 23.44
C LEU A 292 -21.77 42.97 24.14
N LEU A 293 -21.84 41.72 24.60
CA LEU A 293 -22.97 41.23 25.37
C LEU A 293 -23.16 42.01 26.68
N LYS A 294 -22.07 42.31 27.41
CA LYS A 294 -22.13 43.11 28.65
C LYS A 294 -22.68 44.52 28.46
N GLN A 295 -22.52 45.10 27.26
CA GLN A 295 -22.97 46.45 26.95
C GLN A 295 -24.47 46.51 26.61
N GLN A 296 -25.16 45.38 26.50
CA GLN A 296 -26.60 45.35 26.26
C GLN A 296 -27.36 45.77 27.52
N GLU A 297 -28.25 46.75 27.40
CA GLU A 297 -29.17 47.16 28.45
C GLU A 297 -30.64 47.02 27.99
N PRO A 298 -31.46 46.18 28.66
CA PRO A 298 -31.10 45.30 29.77
C PRO A 298 -30.27 44.08 29.32
N LEU A 299 -29.44 43.56 30.23
CA LEU A 299 -28.67 42.33 29.98
C LEU A 299 -29.65 41.14 29.82
N PRO A 300 -29.51 40.30 28.77
CA PRO A 300 -30.45 39.22 28.53
C PRO A 300 -30.29 38.08 29.55
N ALA A 301 -31.40 37.48 29.97
CA ALA A 301 -31.39 36.31 30.88
C ALA A 301 -30.82 35.03 30.22
N PHE A 302 -30.93 34.91 28.89
CA PHE A 302 -30.39 33.81 28.11
C PHE A 302 -29.63 34.34 26.89
N HIS A 303 -28.45 33.81 26.62
CA HIS A 303 -27.70 34.11 25.41
C HIS A 303 -27.03 32.85 24.86
N THR A 304 -27.01 32.73 23.53
CA THR A 304 -26.38 31.62 22.83
C THR A 304 -25.48 32.12 21.70
N PHE A 305 -24.36 31.43 21.51
CA PHE A 305 -23.41 31.75 20.47
C PHE A 305 -22.85 30.46 19.85
N HIS A 306 -22.80 30.43 18.52
CA HIS A 306 -22.17 29.34 17.77
C HIS A 306 -21.03 29.88 16.93
N ARG A 307 -19.88 29.19 16.99
CA ARG A 307 -18.77 29.46 16.09
C ARG A 307 -18.12 28.16 15.64
N ARG A 308 -18.24 27.89 14.34
CA ARG A 308 -17.72 26.65 13.74
C ARG A 308 -16.22 26.45 13.97
N GLU A 309 -15.42 27.51 13.76
CA GLU A 309 -13.95 27.42 13.86
C GLU A 309 -13.40 27.50 15.30
N ALA A 310 -14.27 27.77 16.29
CA ALA A 310 -13.88 27.89 17.68
C ALA A 310 -13.60 26.53 18.34
N ASP A 311 -13.03 26.58 19.55
CA ASP A 311 -12.76 25.41 20.38
C ASP A 311 -13.28 25.61 21.82
N ALA A 312 -13.00 24.63 22.68
CA ALA A 312 -13.34 24.73 24.10
C ALA A 312 -12.69 25.93 24.80
N GLU A 313 -11.52 26.38 24.35
CA GLU A 313 -10.83 27.53 24.94
C GLU A 313 -11.56 28.84 24.62
N PHE A 314 -12.00 29.04 23.37
CA PHE A 314 -12.88 30.14 22.98
C PHE A 314 -14.11 30.23 23.90
N MET A 315 -14.83 29.12 24.07
CA MET A 315 -16.05 29.10 24.88
C MET A 315 -15.76 29.38 26.37
N ALA A 316 -14.64 28.86 26.88
CA ALA A 316 -14.22 29.11 28.24
C ALA A 316 -13.87 30.59 28.47
N ILE A 317 -13.13 31.21 27.55
CA ILE A 317 -12.77 32.64 27.57
C ILE A 317 -14.03 33.49 27.49
N PHE A 318 -14.94 33.23 26.55
CA PHE A 318 -16.19 33.98 26.42
C PHE A 318 -17.02 33.96 27.71
N ALA A 319 -17.21 32.76 28.30
CA ALA A 319 -17.95 32.60 29.54
C ALA A 319 -17.24 33.24 30.75
N ASN A 320 -15.91 33.16 30.81
CA ASN A 320 -15.11 33.79 31.87
C ASN A 320 -15.12 35.31 31.76
N GLU A 321 -15.02 35.85 30.55
CA GLU A 321 -15.05 37.29 30.31
C GLU A 321 -16.42 37.85 30.67
N LEU A 322 -17.54 37.18 30.31
CA LEU A 322 -18.87 37.63 30.73
C LEU A 322 -18.99 37.71 32.26
N ALA A 323 -18.51 36.69 32.98
CA ALA A 323 -18.48 36.60 34.45
C ALA A 323 -19.80 36.89 35.18
N ASP A 324 -20.95 36.85 34.49
CA ASP A 324 -22.26 37.17 35.06
C ASP A 324 -23.10 35.90 35.20
N LYS A 325 -23.27 35.44 36.44
CA LYS A 325 -24.06 34.24 36.75
C LYS A 325 -25.57 34.44 36.53
N ARG A 326 -26.05 35.66 36.28
CA ARG A 326 -27.47 35.94 35.97
C ARG A 326 -27.83 35.56 34.54
N VAL A 327 -26.83 35.47 33.65
CA VAL A 327 -27.02 35.10 32.25
C VAL A 327 -26.81 33.60 32.08
N LEU A 328 -27.82 32.90 31.58
CA LEU A 328 -27.66 31.53 31.11
C LEU A 328 -27.01 31.56 29.72
N LEU A 329 -25.76 31.14 29.65
CA LEU A 329 -24.99 31.03 28.42
C LEU A 329 -25.05 29.62 27.85
N PHE A 330 -25.27 29.51 26.56
CA PHE A 330 -25.09 28.28 25.80
C PHE A 330 -24.23 28.51 24.56
N LEU A 331 -22.98 28.04 24.64
CA LEU A 331 -21.97 28.21 23.60
C LEU A 331 -21.74 26.88 22.90
N THR A 332 -21.51 26.93 21.59
CA THR A 332 -21.20 25.74 20.79
C THR A 332 -20.12 26.03 19.75
N CYS A 333 -19.33 25.02 19.43
CA CYS A 333 -18.38 25.04 18.31
C CYS A 333 -18.34 23.70 17.59
N GLY A 334 -17.87 23.67 16.34
CA GLY A 334 -17.89 22.47 15.48
C GLY A 334 -18.91 22.56 14.35
N ASP A 335 -19.09 21.47 13.60
CA ASP A 335 -19.96 21.46 12.42
C ASP A 335 -21.42 21.38 12.83
N GLU A 336 -22.25 22.36 12.44
CA GLU A 336 -23.68 22.41 12.77
C GLU A 336 -24.45 21.18 12.30
N ARG A 337 -23.99 20.49 11.24
CA ARG A 337 -24.62 19.27 10.74
C ARG A 337 -23.98 17.99 11.28
N GLY A 338 -22.99 18.11 12.17
CA GLY A 338 -22.23 16.99 12.69
C GLY A 338 -21.92 17.11 14.17
N CYS A 339 -20.70 16.72 14.52
CA CYS A 339 -20.22 16.73 15.90
C CYS A 339 -19.52 18.05 16.25
N GLY A 340 -19.48 18.34 17.54
CA GLY A 340 -18.84 19.53 18.07
C GLY A 340 -18.72 19.50 19.58
N GLN A 341 -18.51 20.67 20.17
CA GLN A 341 -18.41 20.87 21.60
C GLN A 341 -19.40 21.92 22.05
N PHE A 342 -19.77 21.86 23.32
CA PHE A 342 -20.66 22.84 23.92
C PHE A 342 -20.24 23.19 25.34
N LEU A 343 -20.65 24.38 25.79
CA LEU A 343 -20.46 24.88 27.14
C LEU A 343 -21.73 25.60 27.60
N ILE A 344 -22.16 25.30 28.82
CA ILE A 344 -23.27 25.95 29.52
C ILE A 344 -22.73 26.61 30.79
N SER A 345 -23.06 27.88 31.00
CA SER A 345 -22.71 28.66 32.20
C SER A 345 -23.89 29.54 32.64
N GLY A 346 -23.94 29.98 33.90
CA GLY A 346 -25.14 30.56 34.53
C GLY A 346 -25.34 30.10 35.98
N PRO A 347 -26.58 30.14 36.52
CA PRO A 347 -26.87 29.71 37.90
C PRO A 347 -26.66 28.21 38.11
N GLU A 348 -25.98 27.83 39.21
CA GLU A 348 -25.55 26.43 39.45
C GLU A 348 -26.71 25.45 39.62
N ASN A 349 -27.83 25.89 40.22
CA ASN A 349 -29.06 25.11 40.34
C ASN A 349 -29.62 24.73 38.96
N ILE A 350 -29.56 25.64 37.99
CA ILE A 350 -30.09 25.47 36.64
C ILE A 350 -29.14 24.62 35.80
N ILE A 351 -27.84 24.92 35.83
CA ILE A 351 -26.84 24.15 35.07
C ILE A 351 -26.86 22.67 35.47
N SER A 352 -26.93 22.37 36.76
CA SER A 352 -26.92 21.00 37.26
C SER A 352 -28.16 20.21 36.82
N ALA A 353 -29.30 20.88 36.69
CA ALA A 353 -30.56 20.27 36.24
C ALA A 353 -30.62 20.09 34.71
N VAL A 354 -30.11 21.07 33.95
CA VAL A 354 -30.27 21.09 32.49
C VAL A 354 -29.12 20.43 31.75
N GLY A 355 -27.90 20.41 32.31
CA GLY A 355 -26.71 19.82 31.69
C GLY A 355 -26.90 18.38 31.17
N PRO A 356 -27.42 17.43 31.98
CA PRO A 356 -27.70 16.07 31.52
C PRO A 356 -28.73 16.00 30.38
N LYS A 357 -29.77 16.86 30.41
CA LYS A 357 -30.79 16.94 29.35
C LYS A 357 -30.21 17.47 28.05
N VAL A 358 -29.27 18.42 28.11
CA VAL A 358 -28.55 18.91 26.92
C VAL A 358 -27.70 17.79 26.30
N CYS A 359 -27.03 16.97 27.12
CA CYS A 359 -26.32 15.79 26.59
C CYS A 359 -27.26 14.85 25.85
N GLU A 360 -28.43 14.55 26.40
CA GLU A 360 -29.42 13.68 25.75
C GLU A 360 -29.90 14.25 24.41
N LEU A 361 -30.23 15.55 24.38
CA LEU A 361 -30.67 16.22 23.15
C LEU A 361 -29.59 16.26 22.07
N LEU A 362 -28.33 16.50 22.45
CA LEU A 362 -27.20 16.59 21.52
C LEU A 362 -26.55 15.23 21.21
N ASP A 363 -27.13 14.14 21.73
CA ASP A 363 -26.55 12.79 21.66
C ASP A 363 -25.08 12.78 22.10
N GLY A 364 -24.80 13.45 23.23
CA GLY A 364 -23.48 13.85 23.66
C GLY A 364 -23.08 13.33 25.03
N LYS A 365 -21.84 13.64 25.42
CA LYS A 365 -21.32 13.39 26.77
C LYS A 365 -20.69 14.67 27.31
N GLY A 366 -20.99 14.98 28.57
CA GLY A 366 -20.51 16.18 29.22
C GLY A 366 -20.39 15.99 30.72
N PHE A 367 -19.76 16.96 31.38
CA PHE A 367 -19.51 16.95 32.80
C PHE A 367 -19.60 18.37 33.37
N LEU A 368 -19.96 18.47 34.64
CA LEU A 368 -19.92 19.71 35.40
C LEU A 368 -18.51 19.91 35.97
N LYS A 369 -17.88 21.04 35.68
CA LYS A 369 -16.57 21.43 36.22
C LYS A 369 -16.54 22.93 36.50
N HIS A 370 -16.16 23.32 37.72
CA HIS A 370 -16.08 24.72 38.18
C HIS A 370 -17.33 25.55 37.88
N GLY A 371 -18.53 25.00 38.12
CA GLY A 371 -19.80 25.71 37.88
C GLY A 371 -20.15 25.90 36.39
N LYS A 372 -19.52 25.16 35.48
CA LYS A 372 -19.84 25.13 34.05
C LYS A 372 -20.05 23.70 33.59
N PHE A 373 -21.05 23.48 32.74
CA PHE A 373 -21.29 22.15 32.15
C PHE A 373 -20.79 22.15 30.72
N GLN A 374 -19.85 21.26 30.40
CA GLN A 374 -19.20 21.24 29.09
C GLN A 374 -19.08 19.81 28.57
N GLY A 375 -19.11 19.65 27.26
CA GLY A 375 -19.14 18.33 26.65
C GLY A 375 -18.92 18.30 25.15
N LYS A 376 -18.95 17.09 24.61
CA LYS A 376 -19.00 16.82 23.17
C LYS A 376 -20.44 16.54 22.77
N ALA A 377 -20.85 17.10 21.64
CA ALA A 377 -22.13 16.87 20.98
C ALA A 377 -21.88 16.03 19.73
N ASN A 378 -22.66 14.97 19.52
CA ASN A 378 -22.62 14.21 18.25
C ASN A 378 -23.64 14.74 17.24
N ALA A 379 -24.65 15.48 17.69
CA ALA A 379 -25.72 16.03 16.86
C ALA A 379 -25.95 17.53 17.14
N LEU A 380 -25.03 18.40 16.69
CA LEU A 380 -25.23 19.86 16.77
C LEU A 380 -26.44 20.34 15.95
N SER A 381 -26.94 19.55 15.01
CA SER A 381 -28.18 19.84 14.26
C SER A 381 -29.40 19.97 15.17
N LYS A 382 -29.33 19.46 16.40
CA LYS A 382 -30.38 19.57 17.42
C LYS A 382 -30.18 20.77 18.36
N ARG A 383 -29.22 21.66 18.11
CA ARG A 383 -28.92 22.85 18.91
C ARG A 383 -30.16 23.71 19.19
N ASN A 384 -31.02 23.93 18.20
CA ASN A 384 -32.25 24.72 18.38
C ASN A 384 -33.16 24.14 19.47
N LYS A 385 -33.28 22.80 19.56
CA LYS A 385 -34.07 22.15 20.62
C LYS A 385 -33.48 22.39 22.01
N VAL A 386 -32.16 22.50 22.10
CA VAL A 386 -31.48 22.86 23.35
C VAL A 386 -31.74 24.32 23.70
N GLU A 387 -31.72 25.23 22.72
CA GLU A 387 -32.06 26.63 22.95
C GLU A 387 -33.50 26.79 23.45
N ASP A 388 -34.45 26.05 22.88
CA ASP A 388 -35.85 26.08 23.31
C ASP A 388 -35.99 25.59 24.76
N LEU A 389 -35.38 24.44 25.10
CA LEU A 389 -35.32 23.91 26.47
C LEU A 389 -34.74 24.93 27.47
N LEU A 390 -33.66 25.61 27.09
CA LEU A 390 -32.96 26.57 27.96
C LEU A 390 -33.80 27.84 28.16
N LYS A 391 -34.48 28.34 27.12
CA LYS A 391 -35.42 29.49 27.21
C LYS A 391 -36.63 29.16 28.09
N GLU A 392 -37.21 27.98 27.96
CA GLU A 392 -38.32 27.52 28.80
C GLU A 392 -37.92 27.46 30.29
N THR A 393 -36.73 26.94 30.56
CA THR A 393 -36.21 26.81 31.94
C THR A 393 -36.05 28.17 32.62
N MET A 394 -35.55 29.18 31.90
CA MET A 394 -35.43 30.55 32.41
C MET A 394 -36.79 31.21 32.69
N THR A 395 -37.80 30.91 31.86
CA THR A 395 -39.16 31.47 32.02
C THR A 395 -39.87 30.91 33.26
N PHE A 396 -39.62 29.64 33.59
CA PHE A 396 -40.22 28.97 34.74
C PHE A 396 -39.62 29.44 36.08
N ASP A 397 -38.30 29.65 36.14
CA ASP A 397 -37.63 30.11 37.36
C ASP A 397 -37.99 31.56 37.70
N ASN A 398 -38.11 32.43 36.69
CA ASN A 398 -38.56 33.83 36.89
C ASN A 398 -39.99 33.92 37.45
N LYS A 399 -40.89 32.97 37.11
CA LYS A 399 -42.24 32.91 37.70
C LYS A 399 -42.21 32.45 39.15
N LEU A 400 -41.39 31.46 39.49
CA LEU A 400 -41.22 30.96 40.86
C LEU A 400 -40.62 31.98 41.83
N VAL A 401 -39.75 32.87 41.34
CA VAL A 401 -39.20 33.99 42.12
C VAL A 401 -40.23 35.11 42.29
N ALA A 402 -41.02 35.40 41.25
CA ALA A 402 -42.10 36.40 41.31
C ALA A 402 -43.27 35.98 42.22
N ASP A 403 -43.58 34.68 42.32
CA ASP A 403 -44.62 34.14 43.21
C ASP A 403 -44.19 34.06 44.69
N LYS A 404 -42.90 34.30 44.99
CA LYS A 404 -42.32 34.27 46.35
C LYS A 404 -41.92 35.65 46.89
N ALA A 405 -41.99 36.69 46.06
CA ALA A 405 -41.77 38.09 46.44
C ALA A 405 -43.12 38.78 46.66
#